data_AF-A0A5N8YVD7-F1
#
_entry.id   AF-A0A5N8YVD7-F1
#
_cell.length_a   1.000
_cell.length_b   1.000
_cell.length_c   1.000
_cell.angle_alpha   90.00
_cell.angle_beta   90.00
_cell.angle_gamma   90.00
#
_symmetry.space_group_name_H-M   'P 1'
#
loop_
_entity.id
_entity.type
_entity.pdbx_description
1 polymer ?
#
loop_
_entity_poly.entity_id
_entity_poly.type
_entity_poly.pdbx_seq_one_letter_code
_entity_poly.pdbx_strand_id
1 'polypeptide(L)'
;MLTGIFAALSSAAIFLVLHVVIFHYLRPKRHFRSIVLTFLGCIPVYTVLFMVFADSFAAHYFLNGLVLFLFLFLGYCQFYFIVDRSVSVRIMIEIENSKEKRLTEKQIQDVYSLEGMMARRLQHMDDGGYIRIDSGAYLNTRKGQLEARLFDWLKSLLQVGPGG
;
A
#
# COMPACT_ATOMS: atom_id res chain seq x y z
N MET A 1 -7.02 28.97 5.32
CA MET A 1 -5.96 28.12 4.71
C MET A 1 -5.42 27.14 5.74
N LEU A 2 -4.97 27.63 6.90
CA LEU A 2 -4.43 26.79 7.98
C LEU A 2 -5.44 25.78 8.53
N THR A 3 -6.73 26.12 8.61
CA THR A 3 -7.80 25.22 9.10
C THR A 3 -7.90 23.92 8.30
N GLY A 4 -7.86 24.00 6.96
CA GLY A 4 -7.84 22.83 6.08
C GLY A 4 -6.59 21.97 6.26
N ILE A 5 -5.44 22.59 6.49
CA ILE A 5 -4.16 21.91 6.74
C ILE A 5 -4.20 21.18 8.09
N PHE A 6 -4.65 21.85 9.16
CA PHE A 6 -4.75 21.23 10.49
C PHE A 6 -5.75 20.07 10.50
N ALA A 7 -6.90 20.22 9.84
CA ALA A 7 -7.86 19.14 9.68
C ALA A 7 -7.26 17.95 8.93
N ALA A 8 -6.50 18.20 7.85
CA ALA A 8 -5.85 17.17 7.04
C ALA A 8 -4.78 16.41 7.83
N LEU A 9 -3.88 17.13 8.51
CA LEU A 9 -2.82 16.53 9.33
C LEU A 9 -3.38 15.71 10.51
N SER A 10 -4.41 16.24 11.17
CA SER A 10 -5.07 15.56 12.27
C SER A 10 -5.79 14.28 11.79
N SER A 11 -6.47 14.36 10.65
CA SER A 11 -7.13 13.20 10.04
C SER A 11 -6.13 12.15 9.56
N ALA A 12 -4.99 12.57 9.02
CA ALA A 12 -3.90 11.68 8.66
C ALA A 12 -3.30 10.98 9.90
N ALA A 13 -3.10 11.70 11.01
CA ALA A 13 -2.65 11.10 12.25
C ALA A 13 -3.66 10.05 12.79
N ILE A 14 -4.95 10.39 12.79
CA ILE A 14 -6.02 9.45 13.19
C ILE A 14 -6.04 8.22 12.26
N PHE A 15 -5.94 8.43 10.94
CA PHE A 15 -5.86 7.35 9.97
C PHE A 15 -4.68 6.42 10.26
N LEU A 16 -3.49 6.95 10.55
CA LEU A 16 -2.31 6.15 10.89
C LEU A 16 -2.54 5.33 12.16
N VAL A 17 -3.10 5.93 13.21
CA VAL A 17 -3.44 5.22 14.46
C VAL A 17 -4.44 4.10 14.18
N LEU A 18 -5.54 4.39 13.46
CA LEU A 18 -6.54 3.40 13.11
C LEU A 18 -5.97 2.28 12.25
N HIS A 19 -5.12 2.59 11.29
CA HIS A 19 -4.43 1.59 10.48
C HIS A 19 -3.62 0.65 11.38
N VAL A 20 -2.78 1.19 12.27
CA VAL A 20 -1.95 0.37 13.18
C VAL A 20 -2.81 -0.51 14.07
N VAL A 21 -3.86 0.06 14.68
CA VAL A 21 -4.80 -0.69 15.53
C VAL A 21 -5.47 -1.81 14.76
N ILE A 22 -6.06 -1.53 13.59
CA ILE A 22 -6.74 -2.52 12.77
C ILE A 22 -5.79 -3.63 12.35
N PHE A 23 -4.57 -3.30 11.92
CA PHE A 23 -3.61 -4.30 11.46
C PHE A 23 -3.03 -5.14 12.60
N HIS A 24 -2.85 -4.54 13.79
CA HIS A 24 -2.35 -5.26 14.94
C HIS A 24 -3.39 -6.23 15.53
N TYR A 25 -4.64 -5.78 15.67
CA TYR A 25 -5.69 -6.54 16.35
C TYR A 25 -6.56 -7.40 15.41
N LEU A 26 -6.92 -6.89 14.22
CA LEU A 26 -7.85 -7.58 13.31
C LEU A 26 -7.13 -8.37 12.21
N ARG A 27 -5.84 -8.09 11.96
CA ARG A 27 -4.98 -8.79 10.98
C ARG A 27 -5.69 -9.09 9.66
N PRO A 28 -6.13 -8.04 8.94
CA PRO A 28 -6.95 -8.22 7.75
C PRO A 28 -6.20 -9.01 6.67
N LYS A 29 -6.83 -10.01 6.06
CA LYS A 29 -6.22 -10.76 4.94
C LYS A 29 -6.01 -9.90 3.69
N ARG A 30 -6.89 -8.91 3.46
CA ARG A 30 -6.86 -8.02 2.28
C ARG A 30 -6.29 -6.66 2.68
N HIS A 31 -4.96 -6.55 2.70
CA HIS A 31 -4.25 -5.37 3.20
C HIS A 31 -4.68 -4.08 2.49
N PHE A 32 -4.58 -4.04 1.15
CA PHE A 32 -4.93 -2.85 0.36
C PHE A 32 -6.38 -2.40 0.60
N ARG A 33 -7.35 -3.33 0.50
CA ARG A 33 -8.76 -3.01 0.73
C ARG A 33 -8.99 -2.44 2.12
N SER A 34 -8.32 -2.99 3.13
CA SER A 34 -8.47 -2.53 4.52
C SER A 34 -7.89 -1.12 4.69
N ILE A 35 -6.72 -0.84 4.11
CA ILE A 35 -6.11 0.51 4.08
C ILE A 35 -7.06 1.53 3.45
N VAL A 36 -7.61 1.21 2.27
CA VAL A 36 -8.54 2.10 1.56
C VAL A 36 -9.82 2.33 2.37
N LEU A 37 -10.42 1.28 2.94
CA LEU A 37 -11.63 1.41 3.75
C LEU A 37 -11.39 2.25 5.02
N THR A 38 -10.25 2.08 5.68
CA THR A 38 -9.87 2.92 6.83
C THR A 38 -9.73 4.37 6.42
N PHE A 39 -9.11 4.67 5.27
CA PHE A 39 -8.99 6.03 4.75
C PHE A 39 -10.36 6.64 4.42
N LEU A 40 -11.21 5.91 3.70
CA LEU A 40 -12.58 6.37 3.40
C LEU A 40 -13.39 6.63 4.67
N GLY A 41 -13.22 5.80 5.70
CA GLY A 41 -13.82 6.01 7.02
C GLY A 41 -13.30 7.26 7.75
N CYS A 42 -12.12 7.76 7.39
CA CYS A 42 -11.56 9.00 7.93
C CYS A 42 -12.01 10.26 7.19
N ILE A 43 -12.67 10.15 6.03
CA ILE A 43 -13.20 11.33 5.31
C ILE A 43 -14.27 12.07 6.14
N PRO A 44 -15.26 11.40 6.76
CA PRO A 44 -16.18 12.07 7.68
C PRO A 44 -15.47 12.72 8.88
N VAL A 45 -14.42 12.07 9.41
CA VAL A 45 -13.61 12.62 10.51
C VAL A 45 -12.93 13.92 10.08
N TYR A 46 -12.37 13.94 8.87
CA TYR A 46 -11.83 15.16 8.27
C TYR A 46 -12.88 16.27 8.17
N THR A 47 -14.09 15.95 7.71
CA THR A 47 -15.18 16.93 7.61
C THR A 47 -15.55 17.52 8.97
N VAL A 48 -15.67 16.68 10.01
CA VAL A 48 -15.97 17.13 11.37
C VAL A 48 -14.83 18.00 11.92
N LEU A 49 -13.58 17.58 11.77
CA LEU A 49 -12.42 18.35 12.24
C LEU A 49 -12.31 19.70 11.52
N PHE A 50 -12.61 19.74 10.22
CA PHE A 50 -12.66 21.01 9.49
C PHE A 50 -13.71 21.95 10.07
N MET A 51 -14.92 21.46 10.38
CA MET A 51 -15.98 22.27 10.98
C MET A 51 -15.62 22.76 12.39
N VAL A 52 -14.87 21.96 13.17
CA VAL A 52 -14.41 22.35 14.51
C VAL A 52 -13.32 23.43 14.45
N PHE A 53 -12.41 23.35 13.47
CA PHE A 53 -11.32 24.31 13.35
C PHE A 53 -11.67 25.58 12.58
N ALA A 54 -12.74 25.58 11.79
CA ALA A 54 -13.11 26.69 10.93
C ALA A 54 -14.16 27.59 11.59
N ASP A 55 -13.86 28.88 11.70
CA ASP A 55 -14.82 29.89 12.17
C ASP A 55 -16.01 30.05 11.20
N SER A 56 -15.78 29.79 9.91
CA SER A 56 -16.83 29.77 8.88
C SER A 56 -16.48 28.80 7.75
N PHE A 57 -17.49 28.27 7.07
CA PHE A 57 -17.28 27.32 5.99
C PHE A 57 -16.77 28.02 4.72
N ALA A 58 -15.49 27.81 4.43
CA ALA A 58 -14.86 28.24 3.19
C ALA A 58 -14.51 27.03 2.31
N ALA A 59 -15.27 26.83 1.22
CA ALA A 59 -15.14 25.66 0.36
C ALA A 59 -13.72 25.44 -0.20
N HIS A 60 -13.01 26.51 -0.56
CA HIS A 60 -11.65 26.42 -1.08
C HIS A 60 -10.64 25.94 -0.02
N TYR A 61 -10.82 26.29 1.26
CA TYR A 61 -9.98 25.76 2.34
C TYR A 61 -10.29 24.31 2.66
N PHE A 62 -11.56 23.91 2.59
CA PHE A 62 -11.98 22.52 2.72
C PHE A 62 -11.39 21.66 1.60
N LEU A 63 -11.54 22.09 0.34
CA LEU A 63 -11.03 21.34 -0.81
C LEU A 63 -9.50 21.23 -0.80
N ASN A 64 -8.78 22.31 -0.48
CA ASN A 64 -7.32 22.26 -0.38
C ASN A 64 -6.84 21.33 0.73
N GLY A 65 -7.52 21.33 1.89
CA GLY A 65 -7.20 20.39 2.96
C GLY A 65 -7.51 18.94 2.59
N LEU A 66 -8.63 18.69 1.91
CA LEU A 66 -9.00 17.36 1.44
C LEU A 66 -8.01 16.82 0.41
N VAL A 67 -7.56 17.67 -0.52
CA VAL A 67 -6.51 17.33 -1.50
C VAL A 67 -5.18 17.02 -0.80
N LEU A 68 -4.79 17.82 0.20
CA LEU A 68 -3.61 17.54 1.01
C LEU A 68 -3.75 16.19 1.74
N PHE A 69 -4.90 15.92 2.35
CA PHE A 69 -5.15 14.65 3.03
C PHE A 69 -5.06 13.46 2.06
N LEU A 70 -5.61 13.60 0.85
CA LEU A 70 -5.48 12.60 -0.21
C LEU A 70 -4.01 12.37 -0.59
N PHE A 71 -3.21 13.42 -0.76
CA PHE A 71 -1.78 13.26 -1.06
C PHE A 71 -1.00 12.59 0.07
N LEU A 72 -1.30 12.91 1.33
CA LEU A 72 -0.72 12.22 2.49
C LEU A 72 -1.06 10.73 2.47
N PHE A 73 -2.31 10.39 2.14
CA PHE A 73 -2.74 9.00 2.00
C PHE A 73 -2.03 8.27 0.85
N LEU A 74 -1.90 8.90 -0.32
CA LEU A 74 -1.18 8.31 -1.45
C LEU A 74 0.30 8.11 -1.15
N GLY A 75 0.94 9.10 -0.51
CA GLY A 75 2.33 8.98 -0.03
C GLY A 75 2.50 7.86 1.00
N TYR A 76 1.55 7.73 1.91
CA TYR A 76 1.52 6.61 2.86
C TYR A 76 1.36 5.26 2.16
N CYS A 77 0.48 5.15 1.16
CA CYS A 77 0.30 3.91 0.40
C CYS A 77 1.60 3.51 -0.30
N GLN A 78 2.27 4.48 -0.94
CA GLN A 78 3.57 4.25 -1.56
C GLN A 78 4.59 3.73 -0.55
N PHE A 79 4.70 4.39 0.61
CA PHE A 79 5.59 3.96 1.69
C PHE A 79 5.26 2.55 2.19
N TYR A 80 3.99 2.28 2.50
CA TYR A 80 3.52 0.98 3.00
C TYR A 80 3.86 -0.15 2.02
N PHE A 81 3.56 0.02 0.73
CA PHE A 81 3.81 -1.02 -0.27
C PHE A 81 5.29 -1.21 -0.59
N ILE A 82 6.12 -0.16 -0.48
CA ILE A 82 7.57 -0.32 -0.54
C ILE A 82 8.05 -1.23 0.60
N VAL A 83 7.62 -0.96 1.84
CA VAL A 83 8.03 -1.77 3.01
C VAL A 83 7.51 -3.20 2.91
N ASP A 84 6.26 -3.40 2.48
CA ASP A 84 5.62 -4.71 2.41
C ASP A 84 6.20 -5.60 1.28
N ARG A 85 6.42 -5.02 0.09
CA ARG A 85 6.68 -5.79 -1.14
C ARG A 85 8.09 -5.68 -1.69
N SER A 86 8.90 -4.71 -1.24
CA SER A 86 10.25 -4.54 -1.76
C SER A 86 11.17 -5.68 -1.31
N VAL A 87 11.66 -6.44 -2.29
CA VAL A 87 12.65 -7.50 -2.08
C VAL A 87 13.92 -6.90 -1.50
N SER A 88 14.37 -5.77 -2.01
CA SER A 88 15.58 -5.09 -1.56
C SER A 88 15.48 -4.66 -0.09
N VAL A 89 14.34 -4.09 0.32
CA VAL A 89 14.12 -3.70 1.73
C VAL A 89 14.19 -4.92 2.63
N ARG A 90 13.58 -6.03 2.23
CA ARG A 90 13.61 -7.27 3.02
C ARG A 90 15.02 -7.87 3.13
N ILE A 91 15.80 -7.88 2.03
CA ILE A 91 17.20 -8.34 2.07
C ILE A 91 18.02 -7.46 3.01
N MET A 92 17.84 -6.13 2.97
CA MET A 92 18.53 -5.21 3.88
C MET A 92 18.16 -5.47 5.34
N ILE A 93 16.87 -5.72 5.65
CA ILE A 93 16.42 -6.08 7.00
C ILE A 93 17.05 -7.40 7.45
N GLU A 94 17.17 -8.40 6.56
CA GLU A 94 17.76 -9.69 6.91
C GLU A 94 19.26 -9.58 7.20
N ILE A 95 19.98 -8.80 6.38
CA ILE A 95 21.39 -8.49 6.63
C ILE A 95 21.54 -7.78 7.97
N GLU A 96 20.71 -6.76 8.24
CA GLU A 96 20.73 -6.01 9.49
C GLU A 96 20.35 -6.88 10.71
N ASN A 97 19.49 -7.89 10.56
CA ASN A 97 19.13 -8.76 11.68
C ASN A 97 20.10 -9.95 11.87
N SER A 98 21.04 -10.16 10.95
CA SER A 98 22.05 -11.21 11.09
C SER A 98 23.06 -10.89 12.20
N LYS A 99 23.59 -11.92 12.87
CA LYS A 99 24.54 -11.76 14.01
C LYS A 99 25.77 -10.92 13.66
N GLU A 100 26.27 -11.07 12.43
CA GLU A 100 27.47 -10.39 11.94
C GLU A 100 27.16 -9.15 11.09
N LYS A 101 25.88 -8.77 10.97
CA LYS A 101 25.41 -7.68 10.09
C LYS A 101 25.87 -7.87 8.63
N ARG A 102 26.01 -9.12 8.21
CA ARG A 102 26.57 -9.54 6.93
C ARG A 102 26.01 -10.89 6.54
N LEU A 103 25.63 -11.01 5.28
CA LEU A 103 25.25 -12.28 4.67
C LEU A 103 25.94 -12.42 3.31
N THR A 104 26.35 -13.64 3.00
CA THR A 104 26.78 -14.03 1.65
C THR A 104 25.57 -14.27 0.75
N GLU A 105 25.79 -14.28 -0.56
CA GLU A 105 24.72 -14.54 -1.53
C GLU A 105 24.01 -15.87 -1.27
N LYS A 106 24.76 -16.94 -0.96
CA LYS A 106 24.18 -18.25 -0.61
C LYS A 106 23.29 -18.16 0.62
N GLN A 107 23.73 -17.48 1.67
CA GLN A 107 22.92 -17.30 2.88
C GLN A 107 21.66 -16.48 2.62
N ILE A 108 21.71 -15.49 1.72
CA ILE A 108 20.52 -14.75 1.29
C ILE A 108 19.56 -15.66 0.52
N GLN A 109 20.07 -16.50 -0.39
CA GLN A 109 19.25 -17.44 -1.16
C GLN A 109 18.61 -18.54 -0.29
N ASP A 110 19.32 -19.01 0.74
CA ASP A 110 18.82 -20.03 1.67
C ASP A 110 17.65 -19.50 2.52
N VAL A 111 17.73 -18.25 2.97
CA VAL A 111 16.64 -17.58 3.72
C VAL A 111 15.54 -17.08 2.77
N TYR A 112 15.91 -16.74 1.55
CA TYR A 112 15.04 -16.11 0.55
C TYR A 112 15.00 -16.91 -0.74
N SER A 113 14.53 -18.16 -0.66
CA SER A 113 14.42 -19.02 -1.84
C SER A 113 13.46 -18.39 -2.86
N LEU A 114 13.91 -18.36 -4.12
CA LEU A 114 13.11 -17.85 -5.25
C LEU A 114 11.75 -18.55 -5.34
N GLU A 115 11.71 -19.86 -5.05
CA GLU A 115 10.49 -20.66 -5.01
C GLU A 115 9.51 -20.18 -3.93
N GLY A 116 10.00 -19.95 -2.69
CA GLY A 116 9.16 -19.47 -1.60
C GLY A 116 8.68 -18.02 -1.80
N MET A 117 9.44 -17.20 -2.52
CA MET A 117 9.02 -15.86 -2.93
C MET A 117 7.93 -15.93 -4.00
N MET A 118 8.13 -16.77 -5.03
CA MET A 118 7.20 -16.94 -6.14
C MET A 118 5.88 -17.52 -5.66
N ALA A 119 5.92 -18.56 -4.80
CA ALA A 119 4.74 -19.17 -4.20
C ALA A 119 3.91 -18.15 -3.40
N ARG A 120 4.55 -17.33 -2.56
CA ARG A 120 3.83 -16.27 -1.81
C ARG A 120 3.21 -15.23 -2.74
N ARG A 121 3.93 -14.80 -3.78
CA ARG A 121 3.40 -13.83 -4.75
C ARG A 121 2.19 -14.38 -5.49
N LEU A 122 2.27 -15.62 -5.96
CA LEU A 122 1.16 -16.31 -6.65
C LEU A 122 -0.05 -16.47 -5.72
N GLN A 123 0.18 -16.84 -4.45
CA GLN A 123 -0.89 -16.91 -3.46
C GLN A 123 -1.57 -15.54 -3.25
N HIS A 124 -0.79 -14.45 -3.14
CA HIS A 124 -1.36 -13.10 -3.03
C HIS A 124 -2.15 -12.67 -4.27
N MET A 125 -1.73 -13.11 -5.47
CA MET A 125 -2.47 -12.85 -6.70
C MET A 125 -3.78 -13.64 -6.76
N ASP A 126 -3.80 -14.89 -6.28
CA ASP A 126 -5.01 -15.72 -6.16
C ASP A 126 -5.98 -15.15 -5.11
N ASP A 127 -5.49 -14.84 -3.90
CA ASP A 127 -6.27 -14.19 -2.82
C ASP A 127 -6.85 -12.83 -3.26
N GLY A 128 -6.12 -12.12 -4.13
CA GLY A 128 -6.51 -10.85 -4.74
C GLY A 128 -7.52 -10.99 -5.90
N GLY A 129 -7.80 -12.22 -6.33
CA GLY A 129 -8.70 -12.57 -7.43
C GLY A 129 -8.14 -12.22 -8.81
N TYR A 130 -6.83 -12.10 -8.95
CA TYR A 130 -6.14 -11.77 -10.20
C TYR A 130 -5.83 -12.98 -11.05
N ILE A 131 -5.45 -14.07 -10.39
CA ILE A 131 -5.22 -15.36 -11.02
C ILE A 131 -6.12 -16.41 -10.38
N ARG A 132 -6.17 -17.58 -11.01
CA ARG A 132 -6.66 -18.83 -10.44
C ARG A 132 -5.57 -19.88 -10.61
N ILE A 133 -5.38 -20.68 -9.58
CA ILE A 133 -4.51 -21.84 -9.60
C ILE A 133 -5.39 -23.05 -9.91
N ASP A 134 -5.24 -23.65 -11.08
CA ASP A 134 -5.99 -24.85 -11.49
C ASP A 134 -5.02 -25.91 -11.99
N SER A 135 -5.01 -27.07 -11.34
CA SER A 135 -4.28 -28.27 -11.79
C SER A 135 -2.79 -28.03 -12.13
N GLY A 136 -2.12 -27.16 -11.37
CA GLY A 136 -0.71 -26.79 -11.58
C GLY A 136 -0.47 -25.69 -12.63
N ALA A 137 -1.52 -25.16 -13.25
CA ALA A 137 -1.48 -24.02 -14.15
C ALA A 137 -2.01 -22.74 -13.49
N TYR A 138 -1.51 -21.59 -13.96
CA TYR A 138 -1.91 -20.27 -13.48
C TYR A 138 -2.67 -19.54 -14.58
N LEU A 139 -3.91 -19.17 -14.32
CA LEU A 139 -4.80 -18.52 -15.29
C LEU A 139 -5.18 -17.13 -14.79
N ASN A 140 -5.04 -16.11 -15.64
CA ASN A 140 -5.57 -14.79 -15.32
C ASN A 140 -7.10 -14.80 -15.28
N THR A 141 -7.69 -14.26 -14.23
CA THR A 141 -9.12 -13.96 -14.20
C THR A 141 -9.43 -12.79 -15.13
N ARG A 142 -10.72 -12.47 -15.37
CA ARG A 142 -11.10 -11.25 -16.11
C ARG A 142 -10.50 -9.97 -15.51
N LYS A 143 -10.42 -9.92 -14.17
CA LYS A 143 -9.80 -8.81 -13.44
C LYS A 143 -8.29 -8.74 -13.72
N GLY A 144 -7.60 -9.88 -13.62
CA GLY A 144 -6.17 -9.97 -13.94
C GLY A 144 -5.85 -9.64 -15.39
N GLN A 145 -6.70 -10.08 -16.35
CA GLN A 145 -6.54 -9.76 -17.77
C GLN A 145 -6.63 -8.26 -18.04
N LEU A 146 -7.60 -7.58 -17.43
CA LEU A 146 -7.78 -6.15 -17.62
C LEU A 146 -6.61 -5.34 -17.02
N GLU A 147 -6.19 -5.67 -15.79
CA GLU A 147 -5.03 -5.04 -15.18
C GLU A 147 -3.74 -5.32 -15.99
N ALA A 148 -3.50 -6.57 -16.39
CA ALA A 148 -2.32 -6.92 -17.17
C ALA A 148 -2.24 -6.14 -18.49
N ARG A 149 -3.36 -6.02 -19.22
CA ARG A 149 -3.41 -5.24 -20.47
C ARG A 149 -3.17 -3.75 -20.24
N LEU A 150 -3.75 -3.18 -19.21
CA LEU A 150 -3.56 -1.77 -18.86
C LEU A 150 -2.10 -1.49 -18.52
N PHE A 151 -1.49 -2.32 -17.67
CA PHE A 151 -0.09 -2.15 -17.27
C PHE A 151 0.88 -2.44 -18.40
N ASP A 152 0.60 -3.39 -19.28
CA ASP A 152 1.40 -3.63 -20.48
C ASP A 152 1.40 -2.41 -21.40
N TRP A 153 0.22 -1.81 -21.63
CA TRP A 153 0.10 -0.57 -22.38
C TRP A 153 0.87 0.60 -21.72
N LEU A 154 0.74 0.75 -20.40
CA LEU A 154 1.50 1.77 -19.66
C LEU A 154 3.01 1.55 -19.73
N LYS A 155 3.49 0.30 -19.62
CA LYS A 155 4.91 -0.02 -19.74
C LYS A 155 5.43 0.31 -21.13
N SER A 156 4.67 -0.01 -22.17
CA SER A 156 4.98 0.35 -23.55
C SER A 156 5.05 1.88 -23.73
N LEU A 157 4.09 2.61 -23.19
CA LEU A 157 4.04 4.07 -23.26
C LEU A 157 5.21 4.74 -22.53
N LEU A 158 5.57 4.23 -21.34
CA LEU A 158 6.60 4.78 -20.47
C LEU A 158 8.00 4.23 -20.73
N GLN A 159 8.15 3.27 -21.66
CA GLN A 159 9.41 2.58 -21.96
C GLN A 159 10.10 1.97 -20.73
N VAL A 160 9.30 1.44 -19.80
CA VAL A 160 9.83 0.78 -18.60
C VAL A 160 10.28 -0.62 -18.97
N GLY A 161 11.54 -0.96 -18.65
CA GLY A 161 12.17 -2.23 -19.00
C GLY A 161 11.43 -3.49 -18.51
N PRO A 162 11.90 -4.69 -18.90
CA PRO A 162 11.24 -5.96 -18.61
C PRO A 162 11.08 -6.24 -17.10
N GLY A 163 11.99 -5.74 -16.27
CA GLY A 163 11.88 -5.78 -14.81
C GLY A 163 11.16 -4.55 -14.27
N GLY A 164 9.87 -4.68 -13.99
CA GLY A 164 9.18 -3.79 -13.05
C GLY A 164 9.42 -4.25 -11.61
#